data_AF-W6QNC7-F1
#
_entry.id   AF-W6QNC7-F1
#
_cell.length_a   1.000
_cell.length_b   1.000
_cell.length_c   1.000
_cell.angle_alpha   90.00
_cell.angle_beta   90.00
_cell.angle_gamma   90.00
#
_symmetry.space_group_name_H-M   'P 1'
#
loop_
_entity.id
_entity.type
_entity.pdbx_description
1 polymer ?
#
loop_
_entity_poly.entity_id
_entity_poly.type
_entity_poly.pdbx_seq_one_letter_code
_entity_poly.pdbx_strand_id
1 'polypeptide(L)' 'MIGCISQFEIYSSSAALVQRTIAAAAECSPRSVTTIRSNLRQFGDTRAPSIGAGRPHSITPLMLEALCDHRTLM' A
#
# COMPACT_ATOMS: atom_id res chain seq x y z
N MET A 1 20.98 -34.31 -10.61
CA MET A 1 19.93 -33.40 -10.09
C MET A 1 20.58 -32.15 -9.50
N ILE A 2 20.89 -31.13 -10.31
CA ILE A 2 21.44 -29.82 -9.84
C ILE A 2 20.70 -28.60 -10.45
N GLY A 3 19.70 -28.81 -11.32
CA GLY A 3 19.11 -27.73 -12.14
C GLY A 3 18.04 -26.83 -11.50
N CYS A 4 17.52 -27.14 -10.31
CA CYS A 4 16.34 -26.43 -9.78
C CYS A 4 16.66 -25.25 -8.86
N ILE A 5 17.92 -25.10 -8.40
CA ILE A 5 18.26 -24.04 -7.42
C ILE A 5 18.47 -22.69 -8.14
N SER A 6 18.97 -22.68 -9.38
CA SER A 6 19.23 -21.43 -10.12
C SER A 6 17.98 -20.73 -10.66
N GLN A 7 16.87 -21.43 -10.91
CA GLN A 7 15.68 -20.77 -11.46
C GLN A 7 14.96 -19.90 -10.42
N PHE A 8 14.98 -20.28 -9.14
CA PHE A 8 14.31 -19.52 -8.07
C PHE A 8 15.10 -18.25 -7.69
N GLU A 9 16.43 -18.29 -7.69
CA GLU A 9 17.26 -17.10 -7.44
C GLU A 9 17.24 -16.10 -8.62
N ILE A 10 17.24 -16.57 -9.87
CA ILE A 10 17.23 -15.70 -11.06
C ILE A 10 15.88 -15.00 -11.24
N TYR A 11 14.76 -15.69 -10.96
CA TYR A 11 13.42 -15.09 -11.08
C TYR A 11 13.22 -13.92 -10.11
N SER A 12 13.71 -14.04 -8.87
CA SER A 12 13.66 -12.97 -7.86
C SER A 12 14.59 -11.79 -8.20
N SER A 13 15.77 -12.08 -8.76
CA SER A 13 16.75 -11.06 -9.16
C SER A 13 16.30 -10.24 -10.38
N SER A 14 15.69 -10.87 -11.39
CA SER A 14 15.28 -10.19 -12.63
C SER A 14 14.26 -9.07 -12.39
N ALA A 15 13.21 -9.34 -11.63
CA ALA A 15 12.16 -8.37 -11.33
C ALA A 15 12.67 -7.21 -10.46
N ALA A 16 13.60 -7.50 -9.54
CA ALA A 16 14.23 -6.50 -8.69
C ALA A 16 15.21 -5.61 -9.49
N LEU A 17 15.98 -6.18 -10.40
CA LEU A 17 16.88 -5.43 -11.29
C LEU A 17 16.10 -4.51 -12.24
N VAL A 18 15.03 -5.01 -12.86
CA VAL A 18 14.14 -4.20 -13.71
C VAL A 18 13.54 -3.03 -12.93
N GLN A 19 13.13 -3.25 -11.68
CA GLN A 19 12.64 -2.16 -10.82
C GLN A 19 13.71 -1.11 -10.54
N ARG A 20 14.96 -1.52 -10.25
CA ARG A 20 16.07 -0.58 -10.03
C ARG A 20 16.43 0.20 -11.30
N THR A 21 16.42 -0.44 -12.46
CA THR A 21 16.68 0.22 -13.75
C THR A 21 15.61 1.26 -14.08
N ILE A 22 14.32 0.91 -13.92
CA ILE A 22 13.21 1.86 -14.13
C ILE A 22 13.30 3.00 -13.12
N ALA A 23 13.61 2.70 -11.85
CA ALA A 23 13.76 3.70 -10.81
C ALA A 23 14.87 4.70 -11.13
N ALA A 24 16.02 4.21 -11.60
CA ALA A 24 17.13 5.06 -12.03
C ALA A 24 16.77 5.92 -13.24
N ALA A 25 16.11 5.35 -14.25
CA ALA A 25 15.70 6.08 -15.46
C ALA A 25 14.61 7.14 -15.18
N ALA A 26 13.74 6.89 -14.21
CA ALA A 26 12.67 7.80 -13.80
C ALA A 26 13.04 8.70 -12.61
N GLU A 27 14.31 8.68 -12.18
CA GLU A 27 14.84 9.46 -11.05
C GLU A 27 13.98 9.35 -9.77
N CYS A 28 13.51 8.13 -9.49
CA CYS A 28 12.62 7.85 -8.37
C CYS A 28 13.10 6.67 -7.54
N SER A 29 12.44 6.42 -6.41
CA SER A 29 12.77 5.25 -5.58
C SER A 29 12.21 3.97 -6.20
N PRO A 30 12.86 2.79 -6.00
CA PRO A 30 12.27 1.51 -6.39
C PRO A 30 10.88 1.27 -5.77
N ARG A 31 10.63 1.81 -4.56
CA ARG A 31 9.32 1.78 -3.90
C ARG A 31 8.26 2.52 -4.71
N SER A 32 8.60 3.67 -5.27
CA SER A 32 7.71 4.44 -6.15
C SER A 32 7.30 3.62 -7.39
N VAL A 33 8.25 2.90 -8.00
CA VAL A 33 7.98 2.00 -9.14
C VAL A 33 7.01 0.89 -8.73
N THR A 34 7.21 0.27 -7.56
CA THR A 34 6.30 -0.77 -7.04
C THR A 34 4.89 -0.22 -6.84
N THR A 35 4.76 0.96 -6.22
CA THR A 35 3.46 1.60 -5.97
C THR A 35 2.75 1.96 -7.28
N ILE A 36 3.44 2.59 -8.24
CA ILE A 36 2.87 2.95 -9.54
C ILE A 36 2.40 1.70 -10.29
N ARG A 37 3.22 0.64 -10.34
CA ARG A 37 2.83 -0.62 -10.98
C ARG A 37 1.63 -1.25 -10.29
N SER A 38 1.58 -1.21 -8.96
CA SER A 38 0.44 -1.71 -8.20
C SER A 38 -0.83 -0.94 -8.51
N ASN A 39 -0.76 0.40 -8.53
CA ASN A 39 -1.91 1.25 -8.86
C ASN A 39 -2.39 1.01 -10.29
N LEU A 40 -1.49 0.92 -11.27
CA LEU A 40 -1.86 0.63 -12.66
C LEU A 40 -2.57 -0.72 -12.79
N ARG A 41 -2.11 -1.74 -12.06
CA ARG A 41 -2.75 -3.06 -12.08
C ARG A 41 -4.13 -3.09 -11.40
N GLN A 42 -4.33 -2.32 -10.34
CA GLN A 42 -5.55 -2.35 -9.53
C GLN A 42 -6.60 -1.35 -10.02
N PHE A 43 -6.17 -0.17 -10.42
CA PHE A 43 -7.03 0.98 -10.71
C PHE A 43 -6.94 1.46 -12.16
N GLY A 44 -5.98 0.98 -12.94
CA GLY A 44 -5.74 1.46 -14.32
C GLY A 44 -5.10 2.85 -14.39
N ASP A 45 -4.72 3.44 -13.25
CA ASP A 45 -4.08 4.75 -13.15
C ASP A 45 -2.79 4.63 -12.31
N THR A 46 -1.84 5.54 -12.55
CA THR A 46 -0.65 5.74 -11.73
C THR A 46 -0.98 6.14 -10.28
N ARG A 47 -2.14 6.76 -10.06
CA ARG A 47 -2.62 7.17 -8.74
C ARG A 47 -3.77 6.28 -8.27
N ALA A 48 -3.72 5.90 -7.00
CA ALA A 48 -4.88 5.29 -6.36
C ALA A 48 -6.00 6.34 -6.23
N PRO A 49 -7.27 5.94 -6.36
CA PRO A 49 -8.40 6.81 -6.03
C PRO A 49 -8.25 7.38 -4.62
N SER A 50 -8.71 8.61 -4.39
CA SER A 50 -8.76 9.17 -3.04
C SER A 50 -9.75 8.37 -2.20
N ILE A 51 -9.26 7.45 -1.38
CA ILE A 51 -10.07 6.82 -0.35
C ILE A 51 -10.29 7.91 0.69
N GLY A 52 -11.54 8.36 0.82
CA GLY A 52 -11.95 9.41 1.77
C GLY A 52 -11.54 9.09 3.21
N ALA A 53 -11.74 10.06 4.11
CA ALA A 53 -11.30 9.98 5.51
C ALA A 53 -11.76 8.71 6.22
N GLY A 54 -10.90 7.68 6.21
CA GLY A 54 -11.00 6.44 6.95
C GLY A 54 -12.38 5.78 6.98
N ARG A 55 -12.58 4.95 8.00
CA ARG A 55 -13.92 4.55 8.41
C ARG A 55 -14.52 5.73 9.18
N PRO A 56 -15.76 6.17 8.90
CA PRO A 56 -16.47 7.10 9.77
C PRO A 56 -16.42 6.56 11.20
N HIS A 57 -16.16 7.42 12.19
CA HIS A 57 -16.19 7.01 13.59
C HIS A 57 -17.52 6.29 13.86
N SER A 58 -17.44 5.02 14.28
CA SER A 58 -18.60 4.19 14.54
C SER A 58 -19.29 4.51 15.87
N ILE A 59 -19.04 5.70 16.42
CA ILE A 59 -19.65 6.13 17.67
C ILE A 59 -21.09 6.51 17.33
N THR A 60 -22.02 5.67 17.76
CA THR A 60 -23.45 5.99 17.66
C THR A 60 -23.76 7.17 18.58
N PRO A 61 -24.81 7.95 18.29
CA PRO A 61 -25.22 9.05 19.17
C PRO A 61 -25.37 8.62 20.64
N LEU A 62 -25.90 7.41 20.88
CA LEU A 62 -26.04 6.82 22.22
C LEU A 62 -24.68 6.60 22.91
N MET A 63 -23.68 6.11 22.19
CA MET A 63 -22.33 5.92 22.74
C MET A 63 -21.69 7.27 23.07
N LEU A 64 -21.96 8.29 22.25
CA LEU A 64 -21.45 9.65 22.47
C LEU A 64 -22.10 10.27 23.71
N GLU A 65 -23.42 10.11 23.86
CA GLU A 65 -24.19 10.55 25.03
C GLU A 65 -23.70 9.89 26.32
N ALA A 66 -23.56 8.56 26.33
CA ALA A 66 -23.04 7.83 27.48
C ALA A 66 -21.61 8.26 27.89
N LEU A 67 -20.76 8.59 26.91
CA LEU A 67 -19.41 9.11 27.18
C LEU A 67 -19.44 10.53 27.76
N CYS A 68 -20.37 11.38 27.29
CA CYS A 68 -20.57 12.73 27.81
C CYS A 68 -21.11 12.69 29.24
N ASP A 69 -22.10 11.85 29.52
CA ASP A 69 -22.69 11.71 30.86
C ASP A 69 -21.65 11.27 31.90
N HIS A 70 -20.80 10.31 31.53
CA HIS A 70 -19.74 9.84 32.41
C HIS A 70 -18.69 10.93 32.72
N ARG A 71 -18.43 11.86 31.79
CA ARG A 71 -17.50 12.97 31.99
C ARG A 71 -18.07 14.12 32.81
N THR A 72 -19.40 14.21 32.97
CA THR A 72 -20.07 15.32 33.66
C THR A 72 -20.46 14.97 35.10
N LEU A 73 -20.30 13.70 35.50
CA LEU A 73 -20.56 13.18 36.85
C LEU A 73 -19.29 13.10 37.74
N MET A 74 -18.20 13.75 37.33
CA MET A 74 -16.97 13.91 38.12
C MET A 74 -16.78 15.35 38.57
#